data_AF-A0A1A0NCR2-F1
#
_entry.id   AF-A0A1A0NCR2-F1
#
_cell.length_a   1.000
_cell.length_b   1.000
_cell.length_c   1.000
_cell.angle_alpha   90.00
_cell.angle_beta   90.00
_cell.angle_gamma   90.00
#
_symmetry.space_group_name_H-M   'P 1'
#
loop_
_entity.id
_entity.type
_entity.pdbx_description
1 polymer ?
#
loop_
_entity_poly.entity_id
_entity_poly.type
_entity_poly.pdbx_seq_one_letter_code
_entity_poly.pdbx_strand_id
1 'polypeptide(L)' 'MIRTTVEALGGAQTVPSELIPARELHQHLIHQVATGGGNVVLADTTGKPAAVVMSIQRYQQLIDELNTLRRNNSGNT' A
#
# COMPACT_ATOMS: atom_id res chain seq x y z
N MET A 1 25.10 14.69 9.28
CA MET A 1 24.36 13.41 9.27
C MET A 1 22.90 13.73 9.55
N ILE A 2 22.05 13.76 8.53
CA ILE A 2 20.62 14.11 8.65
C ILE A 2 19.85 12.79 8.78
N ARG A 3 19.20 12.57 9.93
CA ARG A 3 18.33 11.40 10.17
C ARG A 3 16.93 11.76 9.71
N THR A 4 16.47 11.19 8.59
CA THR A 4 15.09 11.33 8.10
C THR A 4 14.24 10.21 8.68
N THR A 5 13.44 10.50 9.71
CA THR A 5 12.39 9.63 10.24
C THR A 5 11.09 9.87 9.47
N VAL A 6 10.33 8.82 9.15
CA VAL A 6 9.05 8.91 8.43
C VAL A 6 7.96 8.35 9.34
N GLU A 7 6.93 9.15 9.63
CA GLU A 7 5.76 8.69 10.38
C GLU A 7 4.88 7.82 9.45
N ALA A 8 4.80 6.53 9.73
CA ALA A 8 3.81 5.66 9.11
C ALA A 8 2.46 5.92 9.80
N LEU A 9 1.68 6.85 9.27
CA LEU A 9 0.34 7.16 9.77
C LEU A 9 -0.60 6.00 9.41
N GLY A 10 -0.80 5.13 10.40
CA GLY A 10 -1.79 4.06 10.39
C GLY A 10 -3.20 4.65 10.40
N GLY A 11 -3.86 4.58 9.24
CA GLY A 11 -5.30 4.78 9.16
C GLY A 11 -6.01 3.61 9.82
N ALA A 12 -6.60 3.89 10.99
CA ALA A 12 -7.36 2.99 11.86
C ALA A 12 -6.52 2.10 12.80
N GLN A 13 -6.77 2.31 14.10
CA GLN A 13 -6.39 1.46 15.24
C GLN A 13 -4.97 1.68 15.76
N THR A 14 -4.83 2.59 16.74
CA THR A 14 -4.00 2.49 17.96
C THR A 14 -2.76 1.57 17.94
N VAL A 15 -1.96 1.60 16.87
CA VAL A 15 -0.61 1.04 16.85
C VAL A 15 0.32 2.21 17.10
N PRO A 16 1.18 2.17 18.12
CA PRO A 16 2.15 3.23 18.37
C PRO A 16 2.95 3.46 17.09
N SER A 17 2.88 4.67 16.53
CA SER A 17 3.77 5.10 15.45
C SER A 17 5.18 5.23 16.04
N GLU A 18 5.86 4.09 16.25
CA GLU A 18 7.30 4.11 16.43
C GLU A 18 7.89 4.78 15.19
N LEU A 19 8.71 5.81 15.41
CA LEU A 19 9.45 6.49 14.35
C LEU A 19 10.46 5.49 13.77
N ILE A 20 10.01 4.67 12.83
CA ILE A 20 10.86 3.69 12.15
C ILE A 20 11.75 4.47 11.16
N PRO A 21 13.07 4.27 11.17
CA PRO A 21 13.93 4.82 10.13
C PRO A 21 13.39 4.47 8.73
N ALA A 22 13.42 5.40 7.78
CA ALA A 22 12.85 5.20 6.43
C ALA A 22 13.39 3.95 5.69
N ARG A 23 14.59 3.50 6.06
CA ARG A 23 15.21 2.27 5.56
C ARG A 23 14.51 1.00 6.08
N GLU A 24 14.04 1.02 7.31
CA GLU A 24 13.34 -0.08 7.97
C GLU A 24 11.85 -0.09 7.62
N LEU A 25 11.26 1.07 7.31
CA LEU A 25 9.89 1.20 6.82
C LEU A 25 9.64 0.32 5.57
N HIS A 26 10.56 0.31 4.61
CA HIS A 26 10.43 -0.51 3.40
C HIS A 26 10.30 -2.01 3.72
N GLN A 27 11.16 -2.53 4.60
CA GLN A 27 11.13 -3.94 5.00
C GLN A 27 9.87 -4.27 5.80
N HIS A 28 9.45 -3.36 6.68
CA HIS A 28 8.23 -3.51 7.46
C HIS A 28 6.98 -3.59 6.56
N LEU A 29 6.89 -2.70 5.56
CA LEU A 29 5.77 -2.69 4.61
C LEU A 29 5.75 -3.96 3.74
N ILE A 30 6.91 -4.43 3.28
CA ILE A 30 7.02 -5.69 2.54
C ILE A 30 6.52 -6.85 3.41
N HIS A 31 6.96 -6.91 4.67
CA HIS A 31 6.57 -7.99 5.58
C HIS A 31 5.07 -7.95 5.89
N GLN A 32 4.51 -6.77 6.17
CA GLN A 32 3.08 -6.61 6.40
C GLN A 32 2.24 -7.03 5.20
N VAL A 33 2.60 -6.61 3.98
CA VAL A 33 1.88 -7.00 2.77
C VAL A 33 2.02 -8.51 2.50
N ALA A 34 3.19 -9.10 2.78
CA ALA A 34 3.43 -10.53 2.57
C ALA A 34 2.69 -11.43 3.58
N THR A 35 2.58 -10.99 4.84
CA THR A 35 2.02 -11.81 5.94
C THR A 35 0.56 -11.48 6.27
N GLY A 36 0.15 -10.21 6.13
CA GLY A 36 -1.19 -9.73 6.42
C GLY A 36 -2.21 -9.98 5.32
N GLY A 37 -1.77 -10.46 4.14
CA GLY A 37 -2.64 -10.80 3.02
C GLY A 37 -3.44 -9.63 2.41
N GLY A 38 -3.11 -8.40 2.79
CA GLY A 38 -3.86 -7.19 2.44
C GLY A 38 -2.98 -6.03 1.98
N ASN A 39 -3.64 -4.95 1.57
CA ASN A 39 -2.99 -3.71 1.15
C ASN A 39 -2.75 -2.81 2.37
N VAL A 40 -1.64 -2.09 2.38
CA VAL A 40 -1.35 -1.06 3.38
C VAL A 40 -1.62 0.30 2.77
N VAL A 41 -2.46 1.11 3.42
CA VAL A 41 -2.72 2.49 3.00
C VAL A 41 -1.82 3.42 3.80
N LEU A 42 -0.99 4.19 3.10
CA LEU A 42 -0.15 5.23 3.68
C LEU A 42 -0.92 6.55 3.62
N ALA A 43 -1.04 7.22 4.76
CA ALA A 43 -1.63 8.55 4.84
C ALA A 43 -0.55 9.64 4.84
N ASP A 44 -0.86 10.82 4.30
CA ASP A 44 -0.06 12.04 4.44
C ASP A 44 -0.10 12.57 5.88
N THR A 45 0.67 13.62 6.16
CA THR A 45 0.74 14.26 7.49
C THR A 45 -0.58 14.87 7.96
N THR A 46 -1.60 14.95 7.08
CA THR A 46 -2.95 15.40 7.40
C THR A 46 -3.94 14.24 7.59
N GLY A 47 -3.45 13.00 7.56
CA GLY A 47 -4.24 11.78 7.70
C GLY A 47 -4.98 11.38 6.43
N LYS A 48 -4.72 12.02 5.28
CA LYS A 48 -5.37 11.69 4.01
C LYS A 48 -4.63 10.55 3.31
N PRO A 49 -5.34 9.58 2.70
CA PRO A 49 -4.69 8.53 1.91
C PRO A 49 -3.84 9.12 0.79
N ALA A 50 -2.55 8.80 0.79
CA ALA A 50 -1.56 9.32 -0.16
C ALA A 50 -0.99 8.22 -1.07
N ALA A 51 -0.82 7.00 -0.54
CA ALA A 51 -0.33 5.86 -1.32
C ALA A 51 -0.89 4.53 -0.81
N VAL A 52 -0.86 3.52 -1.68
CA VAL A 52 -1.22 2.15 -1.32
C VAL A 52 -0.04 1.24 -1.65
N VAL A 53 0.38 0.46 -0.66
CA VAL A 53 1.41 -0.57 -0.82
C VAL A 53 0.71 -1.92 -0.91
N MET A 54 1.04 -2.69 -1.93
CA MET A 54 0.44 -4.00 -2.19
C MET A 54 1.44 -4.95 -2.85
N SER A 55 1.11 -6.24 -2.87
CA SER A 55 1.91 -7.23 -3.58
C SER A 55 1.87 -6.97 -5.08
N ILE A 56 3.02 -7.09 -5.74
CA ILE A 56 3.10 -6.95 -7.20
C ILE A 56 2.23 -7.99 -7.93
N GLN A 57 2.11 -9.19 -7.36
CA GLN A 57 1.25 -10.25 -7.91
C GLN A 57 -0.22 -9.84 -7.86
N ARG A 58 -0.65 -9.23 -6.75
CA ARG A 58 -2.02 -8.74 -6.59
C ARG A 58 -2.32 -7.58 -7.54
N TYR A 59 -1.36 -6.68 -7.72
CA TYR A 59 -1.47 -5.59 -8.69
C TYR A 59 -1.68 -6.11 -10.12
N GLN A 60 -0.88 -7.10 -10.53
CA GLN A 60 -1.01 -7.72 -11.86
C GLN A 60 -2.38 -8.36 -12.07
N GLN A 61 -2.90 -9.10 -11.09
CA GLN A 61 -4.24 -9.68 -11.14
C GLN A 61 -5.33 -8.61 -11.36
N LEU A 62 -5.26 -7.48 -10.67
CA LEU A 62 -6.22 -6.38 -10.84
C LEU A 62 -6.17 -5.77 -12.25
N ILE A 63 -4.98 -5.65 -12.83
CA ILE A 63 -4.82 -5.18 -14.21
C ILE A 63 -5.42 -6.17 -15.20
N ASP A 64 -5.20 -7.47 -15.00
CA ASP A 64 -5.76 -8.52 -15.86
C ASP A 64 -7.30 -8.59 -15.78
N GLU A 65 -7.86 -8.43 -14.58
CA GLU A 65 -9.30 -8.32 -14.34
C GLU A 65 -9.89 -7.10 -15.05
N LEU A 66 -9.27 -5.93 -14.91
CA LEU A 66 -9.71 -4.70 -15.58
C LEU A 66 -9.67 -4.85 -17.11
N ASN A 67 -8.60 -5.44 -17.65
CA ASN A 67 -8.47 -5.68 -19.08
C ASN A 67 -9.53 -6.67 -19.60
N THR A 68 -9.87 -7.67 -18.80
CA THR A 68 -10.93 -8.63 -19.13
C THR A 68 -12.30 -7.97 -19.12
N LEU A 69 -12.60 -7.15 -18.11
CA LEU A 69 -13.84 -6.38 -18.03
C LEU A 69 -13.98 -5.43 -19.23
N ARG A 70 -12.90 -4.73 -19.60
CA ARG A 70 -12.90 -3.83 -20.76
C ARG A 70 -13.21 -4.57 -22.06
N ARG A 71 -12.60 -5.74 -22.27
CA ARG A 71 -12.85 -6.57 -23.46
C ARG A 71 -14.30 -7.05 -23.51
N ASN A 72 -14.84 -7.52 -22.39
CA ASN A 72 -16.22 -8.00 -22.32
C ASN A 72 -17.22 -6.87 -22.61
N ASN A 73 -16.99 -5.67 -22.07
CA ASN A 73 -17.85 -4.52 -22.34
C ASN A 73 -17.74 -4.04 -23.79
N SER A 74 -16.54 -4.10 -24.40
CA SER A 74 -16.34 -3.75 -25.81
C SER A 74 -16.90 -4.78 -26.79
N GLY A 75 -17.06 -6.04 -26.39
CA GLY A 75 -17.68 -7.08 -27.20
C GLY A 75 -19.21 -7.10 -27.11
N ASN A 76 -19.80 -6.24 -26.29
CA ASN A 76 -21.25 -6.14 -26.04
C ASN A 76 -21.88 -4.91 -26.74
N THR A 77 -21.16 -4.30 -27.68
CA THR A 77 -21.63 -3.26 -28.62
C THR A 77 -21.62 -3.81 -30.03
#